data_AF-G8QU83-F1
#
_entry.id   AF-G8QU83-F1
#
_cell.length_a   1.000
_cell.length_b   1.000
_cell.length_c   1.000
_cell.angle_alpha   90.00
_cell.angle_beta   90.00
_cell.angle_gamma   90.00
#
_symmetry.space_group_name_H-M   'P 1'
#
loop_
_entity.id
_entity.type
_entity.pdbx_description
1 polymer ?
#
loop_
_entity_poly.entity_id
_entity_poly.type
_entity_poly.pdbx_seq_one_letter_code
_entity_poly.pdbx_strand_id
1 'polypeptide(L)'
;MHLPLPKKTVLVLLLLSFAVSALFACEMVFHLSGPDSSNVRVLPGSTIALQQGAEYSLQVEFTEDHRNCTIPPEDTLFLLDGSKWKTSKTNLDLVLLQDIRWEEMSRYLNFCTLSFTADKKGQSVLQIIRDCRKGGYDESFTFLVG
;
A
#
# COMPACT_ATOMS: atom_id res chain seq x y z
N MET A 1 -14.56 60.03 15.02
CA MET A 1 -14.45 59.05 16.12
C MET A 1 -13.90 57.76 15.54
N HIS A 2 -12.59 57.50 15.71
CA HIS A 2 -11.95 56.26 15.27
C HIS A 2 -11.76 55.35 16.48
N LEU A 3 -12.42 54.19 16.47
CA LEU A 3 -12.21 53.13 17.47
C LEU A 3 -10.92 52.36 17.12
N PRO A 4 -9.97 52.19 18.06
CA PRO A 4 -8.77 51.41 17.81
C PRO A 4 -9.10 49.91 17.87
N LEU A 5 -8.77 49.17 16.80
CA LEU A 5 -8.87 47.71 16.83
C LEU A 5 -7.84 47.12 17.82
N PRO A 6 -8.22 46.13 18.65
CA PRO A 6 -7.31 45.50 19.61
C PRO A 6 -6.27 44.63 18.89
N LYS A 7 -4.99 44.92 19.11
CA LYS A 7 -3.81 44.27 18.51
C LYS A 7 -3.63 42.76 18.83
N LYS A 8 -4.57 42.13 19.54
CA LYS A 8 -4.43 40.75 20.06
C LYS A 8 -5.22 39.69 19.28
N THR A 9 -6.08 40.07 18.35
CA THR A 9 -6.92 39.12 17.59
C THR A 9 -6.31 38.65 16.26
N VAL A 10 -5.15 39.18 15.86
CA VAL A 10 -4.51 38.81 14.59
C VAL A 10 -3.72 37.48 14.68
N LEU A 11 -3.31 37.07 15.88
CA LEU A 11 -2.42 35.90 16.05
C LEU A 11 -3.13 34.54 15.90
N VAL A 12 -4.45 34.47 16.09
CA VAL A 12 -5.20 33.20 16.06
C VAL A 12 -5.57 32.78 14.63
N LEU A 13 -5.65 33.73 13.68
CA LEU A 13 -6.00 33.40 12.29
C LEU A 13 -4.82 32.83 11.47
N LEU A 14 -3.58 33.11 11.87
CA LEU A 14 -2.38 32.69 11.14
C LEU A 14 -1.96 31.23 11.44
N LEU A 15 -2.52 30.63 12.50
CA LEU A 15 -2.20 29.27 12.96
C LEU A 15 -3.11 28.18 12.36
N LEU A 16 -4.18 28.55 11.66
CA LEU A 16 -5.11 27.60 11.02
C LEU A 16 -4.79 27.30 9.54
N SER A 17 -3.73 27.88 8.97
CA SER A 17 -3.48 27.84 7.52
C SER A 17 -2.57 26.71 7.03
N PHE A 18 -2.04 25.86 7.92
CA PHE A 18 -0.95 24.92 7.58
C PHE A 18 -1.35 23.44 7.45
N ALA A 19 -2.65 23.12 7.39
CA ALA A 19 -3.11 21.72 7.41
C ALA A 19 -3.82 21.25 6.12
N VAL A 20 -3.40 21.69 4.92
CA VAL A 20 -4.02 21.26 3.65
C VAL A 20 -3.07 20.46 2.75
N SER A 21 -1.96 19.96 3.28
CA SER A 21 -0.91 19.31 2.48
C SER A 21 -0.95 17.78 2.56
N ALA A 22 -2.07 17.13 2.17
CA ALA A 22 -2.09 15.66 2.02
C ALA A 22 -3.21 15.09 1.13
N LEU A 23 -3.91 15.88 0.31
CA LEU A 23 -5.08 15.38 -0.44
C LEU A 23 -4.77 14.86 -1.86
N PHE A 24 -3.51 14.49 -2.14
CA PHE A 24 -3.08 14.06 -3.49
C PHE A 24 -2.01 12.95 -3.43
N ALA A 25 -2.25 11.92 -2.64
CA ALA A 25 -1.32 10.79 -2.51
C ALA A 25 -1.94 9.55 -3.15
N CYS A 26 -1.12 8.77 -3.88
CA CYS A 26 -1.52 7.44 -4.36
C CYS A 26 -2.22 6.68 -3.23
N GLU A 27 -3.50 6.33 -3.38
CA GLU A 27 -4.17 5.50 -2.39
C GLU A 27 -4.04 4.03 -2.82
N MET A 28 -3.62 3.19 -1.87
CA MET A 28 -3.65 1.74 -2.04
C MET A 28 -4.50 1.09 -0.95
N VAL A 29 -5.38 0.18 -1.37
CA VAL A 29 -6.24 -0.62 -0.49
C VAL A 29 -5.88 -2.09 -0.68
N PHE A 30 -5.83 -2.82 0.43
CA PHE A 30 -5.35 -4.19 0.46
C PHE A 30 -6.38 -5.11 1.07
N HIS A 31 -6.62 -6.23 0.38
CA HIS A 31 -7.53 -7.27 0.79
C HIS A 31 -6.79 -8.59 0.77
N LEU A 32 -6.73 -9.27 1.92
CA LEU A 32 -6.14 -10.59 2.03
C LEU A 32 -7.24 -11.64 2.11
N SER A 33 -7.15 -12.62 1.22
CA SER A 33 -7.97 -13.83 1.26
C SER A 33 -7.14 -15.06 1.58
N GLY A 34 -7.68 -15.91 2.45
CA GLY A 34 -7.06 -17.14 2.92
C GLY A 34 -7.87 -18.41 2.62
N PRO A 35 -7.40 -19.59 3.09
CA PRO A 35 -8.01 -20.88 2.81
C PRO A 35 -9.41 -21.04 3.42
N ASP A 36 -9.74 -20.27 4.44
CA ASP A 36 -11.06 -20.22 5.08
C ASP A 36 -12.09 -19.38 4.30
N SER A 37 -11.74 -18.92 3.09
CA SER A 37 -12.54 -17.99 2.29
C SER A 37 -12.82 -16.66 2.99
N SER A 38 -12.05 -16.33 4.03
CA SER A 38 -12.06 -14.98 4.60
C SER A 38 -11.57 -13.99 3.54
N ASN A 39 -12.11 -12.77 3.58
CA ASN A 39 -11.57 -11.62 2.86
C ASN A 39 -11.51 -10.48 3.87
N VAL A 40 -10.31 -10.13 4.29
CA VAL A 40 -10.08 -9.12 5.32
C VAL A 40 -9.30 -7.96 4.72
N ARG A 41 -9.76 -6.74 4.99
CA ARG A 41 -8.95 -5.55 4.69
C ARG A 41 -7.73 -5.56 5.60
N VAL A 42 -6.54 -5.44 5.01
CA VAL A 42 -5.28 -5.32 5.74
C VAL A 42 -4.72 -3.91 5.61
N LEU A 43 -4.08 -3.43 6.67
CA LEU A 43 -3.53 -2.09 6.73
C LEU A 43 -2.01 -2.15 6.70
N PRO A 44 -1.34 -1.21 6.01
CA PRO A 44 0.09 -1.00 6.17
C PRO A 44 0.54 -0.95 7.63
N GLY A 45 1.75 -1.44 7.88
CA GLY A 45 2.35 -1.58 9.22
C GLY A 45 1.77 -2.72 10.06
N SER A 46 0.75 -3.43 9.59
CA SER A 46 0.15 -4.53 10.34
C SER A 46 1.01 -5.80 10.31
N THR A 47 0.83 -6.62 11.35
CA THR A 47 1.34 -8.00 11.38
C THR A 47 0.18 -8.96 11.11
N ILE A 48 0.38 -9.86 10.16
CA ILE A 48 -0.64 -10.78 9.65
C ILE A 48 -0.17 -12.21 9.93
N ALA A 49 -0.98 -12.99 10.64
CA ALA A 49 -0.70 -14.40 10.87
C ALA A 49 -1.15 -15.25 9.67
N LEU A 50 -0.25 -16.10 9.19
CA LEU A 50 -0.49 -17.06 8.12
C LEU A 50 -0.23 -18.48 8.62
N GLN A 51 -0.91 -19.45 8.03
CA GLN A 51 -0.68 -20.87 8.28
C GLN A 51 0.32 -21.42 7.27
N GLN A 52 1.35 -22.13 7.74
CA GLN A 52 2.30 -22.78 6.84
C GLN A 52 1.60 -23.75 5.86
N GLY A 53 2.01 -23.69 4.59
CA GLY A 53 1.51 -24.52 3.50
C GLY A 53 0.18 -24.06 2.91
N ALA A 54 -0.47 -23.06 3.49
CA ALA A 54 -1.70 -22.50 2.94
C ALA A 54 -1.42 -21.50 1.81
N GLU A 55 -2.36 -21.41 0.88
CA GLU A 55 -2.38 -20.42 -0.18
C GLU A 55 -3.19 -19.20 0.23
N TYR A 56 -2.70 -18.04 -0.18
CA TYR A 56 -3.30 -16.74 0.10
C TYR A 56 -3.32 -15.90 -1.18
N SER A 57 -4.25 -14.95 -1.20
CA SER A 57 -4.39 -13.96 -2.27
C SER A 57 -4.40 -12.57 -1.65
N LEU A 58 -3.41 -11.75 -1.98
CA LEU A 58 -3.40 -10.33 -1.63
C LEU A 58 -3.85 -9.54 -2.86
N GLN A 59 -5.06 -9.03 -2.81
CA GLN A 59 -5.55 -8.06 -3.79
C GLN A 59 -5.08 -6.66 -3.38
N VAL A 60 -4.53 -5.95 -4.36
CA VAL A 60 -4.09 -4.57 -4.22
C VAL A 60 -4.93 -3.73 -5.17
N GLU A 61 -5.66 -2.77 -4.63
CA GLU A 61 -6.34 -1.74 -5.41
C GLU A 61 -5.52 -0.47 -5.33
N PHE A 62 -5.25 0.14 -6.48
CA PHE A 62 -4.52 1.39 -6.61
C PHE A 62 -5.43 2.44 -7.25
N THR A 63 -5.66 3.53 -6.52
CA THR A 63 -6.37 4.70 -7.02
C THR A 63 -5.42 5.86 -7.27
N GLU A 64 -5.40 6.34 -8.50
CA GLU A 64 -4.63 7.52 -8.90
C GLU A 64 -5.43 8.80 -8.63
N ASP A 65 -5.02 9.59 -7.62
CA ASP A 65 -5.74 10.80 -7.21
C ASP A 65 -5.06 12.13 -7.63
N HIS A 66 -3.80 12.07 -8.09
CA HIS A 66 -2.97 13.25 -8.44
C HIS A 66 -3.15 13.76 -9.87
N ARG A 67 -4.18 13.30 -10.58
CA ARG A 67 -4.67 13.75 -11.89
C ARG A 67 -3.53 13.98 -12.90
N ASN A 68 -3.01 12.91 -13.49
CA ASN A 68 -1.91 12.84 -14.47
C ASN A 68 -0.59 12.27 -13.89
N CYS A 69 -0.68 11.19 -13.12
CA CYS A 69 0.46 10.31 -12.88
C CYS A 69 0.86 9.67 -14.21
N THR A 70 2.10 9.90 -14.64
CA THR A 70 2.65 9.23 -15.82
C THR A 70 3.26 7.88 -15.48
N ILE A 71 3.27 7.50 -14.20
CA ILE A 71 3.88 6.25 -13.75
C ILE A 71 2.84 5.16 -13.94
N PRO A 72 3.10 4.13 -14.75
CA PRO A 72 2.19 3.01 -14.91
C PRO A 72 2.07 2.21 -13.59
N PRO A 73 0.94 1.55 -13.31
CA PRO A 73 0.80 0.72 -12.10
C PRO A 73 1.87 -0.39 -12.02
N GLU A 74 2.34 -0.89 -13.16
CA GLU A 74 3.39 -1.90 -13.31
C GLU A 74 4.76 -1.49 -12.74
N ASP A 75 5.02 -0.20 -12.57
CA ASP A 75 6.26 0.30 -11.96
C ASP A 75 6.24 0.17 -10.41
N THR A 76 5.12 -0.28 -9.84
CA THR A 76 5.03 -0.62 -8.41
C THR A 76 5.92 -1.83 -8.10
N LEU A 77 6.83 -1.67 -7.15
CA LEU A 77 7.75 -2.69 -6.69
C LEU A 77 7.19 -3.42 -5.48
N PHE A 78 7.13 -4.74 -5.57
CA PHE A 78 6.84 -5.62 -4.45
C PHE A 78 8.15 -6.28 -4.02
N LEU A 79 8.61 -5.98 -2.81
CA LEU A 79 9.85 -6.50 -2.25
C LEU A 79 9.50 -7.40 -1.06
N LEU A 80 9.85 -8.68 -1.13
CA LEU A 80 9.81 -9.57 0.02
C LEU A 80 11.21 -9.62 0.63
N ASP A 81 11.33 -9.21 1.89
CA ASP A 81 12.59 -9.14 2.64
C ASP A 81 13.67 -8.34 1.89
N GLY A 82 13.28 -7.19 1.35
CA GLY A 82 14.15 -6.30 0.57
C GLY A 82 14.48 -6.81 -0.84
N SER A 83 13.93 -7.95 -1.24
CA SER A 83 14.20 -8.62 -2.50
C SER A 83 12.99 -8.57 -3.41
N LYS A 84 13.14 -8.17 -4.69
CA LYS A 84 11.99 -8.18 -5.63
C LYS A 84 11.29 -9.53 -5.63
N TRP A 85 9.99 -9.51 -5.35
CA TRP A 85 9.13 -10.68 -5.25
C TRP A 85 8.70 -11.11 -6.66
N LYS A 86 9.05 -12.33 -7.05
CA LYS A 86 8.80 -12.87 -8.38
C LYS A 86 8.64 -14.39 -8.32
N THR A 87 7.88 -14.95 -9.24
CA THR A 87 7.63 -16.41 -9.40
C THR A 87 8.91 -17.24 -9.50
N SER A 88 9.96 -16.69 -10.11
CA SER A 88 11.24 -17.39 -10.26
C SER A 88 12.03 -17.57 -8.95
N LYS A 89 11.57 -17.01 -7.82
CA LYS A 89 12.23 -17.12 -6.51
C LYS A 89 11.45 -18.07 -5.60
N THR A 90 11.76 -19.36 -5.70
CA THR A 90 11.12 -20.42 -4.91
C THR A 90 11.77 -20.67 -3.56
N ASN A 91 12.86 -19.95 -3.25
CA ASN A 91 13.59 -20.09 -1.99
C ASN A 91 13.12 -19.13 -0.90
N LEU A 92 12.18 -18.23 -1.21
CA LEU A 92 11.58 -17.29 -0.27
C LEU A 92 10.57 -17.99 0.64
N ASP A 93 10.29 -17.40 1.80
CA ASP A 93 9.34 -17.94 2.77
C ASP A 93 7.89 -17.83 2.27
N LEU A 94 7.60 -16.80 1.48
CA LEU A 94 6.35 -16.64 0.73
C LEU A 94 6.64 -16.78 -0.77
N VAL A 95 6.04 -17.77 -1.43
CA VAL A 95 6.31 -18.11 -2.83
C VAL A 95 5.16 -17.64 -3.70
N LEU A 96 5.42 -16.73 -4.66
CA LEU A 96 4.40 -16.31 -5.63
C LEU A 96 4.05 -17.46 -6.58
N LEU A 97 2.75 -17.66 -6.77
CA LEU A 97 2.17 -18.68 -7.66
C LEU A 97 2.04 -18.19 -9.11
N GLN A 98 1.94 -16.87 -9.30
CA GLN A 98 1.78 -16.25 -10.61
C GLN A 98 2.51 -14.92 -10.71
N ASP A 99 2.82 -14.52 -11.94
CA ASP A 99 3.40 -13.20 -12.19
C ASP A 99 2.38 -12.12 -11.83
N ILE A 100 2.87 -11.04 -11.22
CA ILE A 100 2.04 -9.90 -10.85
C ILE A 100 1.60 -9.20 -12.13
N ARG A 101 0.29 -9.10 -12.34
CA ARG A 101 -0.33 -8.43 -13.48
C ARG A 101 -1.34 -7.42 -12.96
N TRP A 102 -1.22 -6.20 -13.46
CA TRP A 102 -2.18 -5.15 -13.20
C TRP A 102 -3.31 -5.20 -14.23
N GLU A 103 -4.51 -4.95 -13.76
CA GLU A 103 -5.73 -4.86 -14.55
C GLU A 103 -6.33 -3.46 -14.35
N GLU A 104 -6.62 -2.78 -15.46
CA GLU A 104 -7.27 -1.48 -15.44
C GLU A 104 -8.79 -1.68 -15.30
N MET A 105 -9.37 -1.20 -14.20
CA MET A 105 -10.83 -1.14 -14.02
C MET A 105 -11.41 0.16 -14.56
N SER A 106 -10.64 1.24 -14.40
CA SER A 106 -10.92 2.53 -15.00
C SER A 106 -9.61 3.30 -15.13
N ARG A 107 -9.65 4.46 -15.80
CA ARG A 107 -8.52 5.37 -15.92
C ARG A 107 -7.76 5.62 -14.61
N TYR A 108 -8.45 5.66 -13.48
CA TYR A 108 -7.84 5.99 -12.18
C TYR A 108 -7.81 4.81 -11.21
N LEU A 109 -8.41 3.67 -11.54
CA LEU A 109 -8.52 2.52 -10.65
C LEU A 109 -7.90 1.31 -11.34
N ASN A 110 -6.84 0.80 -10.74
CA ASN A 110 -6.16 -0.41 -11.19
C ASN A 110 -6.13 -1.39 -10.03
N PHE A 111 -6.06 -2.67 -10.33
CA PHE A 111 -5.85 -3.68 -9.29
C PHE A 111 -4.89 -4.75 -9.77
N CYS A 112 -4.26 -5.45 -8.83
CA CYS A 112 -3.55 -6.67 -9.10
C CYS A 112 -3.81 -7.69 -7.98
N THR A 113 -3.59 -8.96 -8.30
CA THR A 113 -3.71 -10.05 -7.33
C THR A 113 -2.38 -10.78 -7.22
N LEU A 114 -1.83 -10.79 -6.01
CA LEU A 114 -0.64 -11.56 -5.65
C LEU A 114 -1.11 -12.85 -4.98
N SER A 115 -1.12 -13.94 -5.73
CA SER A 115 -1.37 -15.28 -5.18
C SER A 115 -0.05 -15.90 -4.72
N PHE A 116 0.01 -16.38 -3.48
CA PHE A 116 1.24 -16.94 -2.90
C PHE A 116 0.96 -18.06 -1.89
N THR A 117 1.95 -18.93 -1.70
CA THR A 117 1.96 -19.94 -0.63
C THR A 117 2.86 -19.48 0.52
N ALA A 118 2.40 -19.66 1.76
CA ALA A 118 3.22 -19.50 2.95
C ALA A 118 4.10 -20.76 3.17
N ASP A 119 5.18 -20.89 2.41
CA ASP A 119 5.98 -22.12 2.30
C ASP A 119 6.75 -22.47 3.58
N LYS A 120 7.39 -21.47 4.19
CA LYS A 120 8.27 -21.66 5.37
C LYS A 120 7.77 -20.89 6.57
N LYS A 121 7.93 -21.49 7.76
CA LYS A 121 7.70 -20.80 9.03
C LYS A 121 8.71 -19.67 9.20
N GLY A 122 8.26 -18.57 9.78
CA GLY A 122 9.12 -17.42 10.02
C GLY A 122 8.37 -16.10 9.93
N GLN A 123 9.16 -15.04 9.83
CA GLN A 123 8.66 -13.69 9.64
C GLN A 123 9.20 -13.17 8.31
N SER A 124 8.31 -12.67 7.46
CA SER A 124 8.69 -12.03 6.20
C SER A 124 8.06 -10.64 6.13
N VAL A 125 8.78 -9.69 5.54
CA VAL A 125 8.29 -8.32 5.35
C VAL A 125 8.03 -8.10 3.86
N LEU A 126 6.77 -7.83 3.51
CA LEU A 126 6.42 -7.35 2.18
C LEU A 126 6.42 -5.83 2.19
N GLN A 127 7.34 -5.23 1.45
CA GLN A 127 7.37 -3.80 1.18
C GLN A 127 6.82 -3.52 -0.21
N ILE A 128 6.01 -2.48 -0.33
CA ILE A 128 5.38 -2.04 -1.57
C ILE A 128 5.80 -0.61 -1.82
N ILE A 129 6.54 -0.40 -2.91
CA ILE A 129 7.13 0.89 -3.26
C ILE A 129 6.60 1.35 -4.60
N ARG A 130 6.17 2.61 -4.66
CA ARG A 130 5.80 3.32 -5.87
C ARG A 130 6.38 4.72 -5.82
N ASP A 131 7.43 4.95 -6.59
CA ASP A 131 8.15 6.22 -6.59
C ASP A 131 7.43 7.29 -7.44
N CYS A 132 6.40 7.92 -6.87
CA CYS A 132 5.70 9.05 -7.47
C CYS A 132 6.20 10.38 -6.87
N ARG A 133 6.60 11.31 -7.74
CA ARG A 133 7.06 12.66 -7.36
C ARG A 133 6.01 13.50 -6.63
N LYS A 134 4.73 13.10 -6.66
CA LYS A 134 3.59 13.84 -6.09
C LYS A 134 3.04 13.24 -4.79
N GLY A 135 3.76 12.32 -4.16
CA GLY A 135 3.28 11.60 -2.97
C GLY A 135 3.22 10.11 -3.22
N GLY A 136 4.39 9.54 -3.55
CA GLY A 136 4.58 8.11 -3.76
C GLY A 136 4.14 7.26 -2.58
N TYR A 137 4.31 5.97 -2.75
CA TYR A 137 3.89 4.96 -1.79
C TYR A 137 5.12 4.19 -1.33
N ASP A 138 5.33 4.07 -0.02
CA ASP A 138 6.38 3.22 0.54
C ASP A 138 5.87 2.70 1.89
N GLU A 139 5.27 1.53 1.84
CA GLU A 139 4.60 0.92 2.99
C GLU A 139 4.94 -0.56 3.07
N SER A 140 4.73 -1.16 4.24
CA SER A 140 5.09 -2.56 4.47
C SER A 140 4.08 -3.33 5.30
N PHE A 141 4.08 -4.65 5.15
CA PHE A 141 3.33 -5.60 5.95
C PHE A 141 4.31 -6.62 6.52
N THR A 142 4.04 -7.08 7.75
CA THR A 142 4.77 -8.21 8.33
C THR A 142 3.89 -9.44 8.28
N PHE A 143 4.35 -10.50 7.62
CA PHE A 143 3.70 -11.81 7.64
C PHE A 143 4.41 -12.72 8.64
N LEU A 144 3.64 -13.34 9.53
CA LEU A 144 4.12 -14.33 10.49
C LEU A 144 3.54 -15.70 10.14
N VAL A 145 4.38 -16.61 9.65
CA VAL A 145 3.98 -17.95 9.23
C VAL A 145 4.19 -18.95 10.38
N GLY A 146 3.09 -19.53 10.86
CA GLY A 146 3.02 -20.45 12.01
C GLY A 146 2.78 -21.91 11.65
#